data_AF-D6WRY9-F1
#
_entry.id   AF-D6WRY9-F1
#
_cell.length_a   1.000
_cell.length_b   1.000
_cell.length_c   1.000
_cell.angle_alpha   90.00
_cell.angle_beta   90.00
_cell.angle_gamma   90.00
#
_symmetry.space_group_name_H-M   'P 1'
#
loop_
_entity.id
_entity.type
_entity.pdbx_description
1 polymer ?
#
loop_
_entity_poly.entity_id
_entity_poly.type
_entity_poly.pdbx_seq_one_letter_code
_entity_poly.pdbx_strand_id
1 'polypeptide(L)'
;MLSSIKDKLLNVTKTVPLFSTNSDRGHVQCEVNSNAGSEILSHYQAEWQALHNQSEQNAKKAEEAATEIAKITNKIERDKKSLSVMTHLLAHSNLNLNLVNCTKQIEKLYDSFREVEEELVQLEDLIETVEFENMKKQHRYHLQQYKVRKEESLKAFEASLKEKHEKAVAEFDLKKKKELEERQQVFHEAFKSDLEIYKNSGTIPKLDLPKKQPSALLEEIQVDFDESELDQFLSK
;
A
#
# COMPACT_ATOMS: atom_id res chain seq x y z
N MET A 1 112.28 -34.30 -65.14
CA MET A 1 112.26 -34.64 -63.70
C MET A 1 111.27 -35.78 -63.36
N LEU A 2 111.16 -36.81 -64.22
CA LEU A 2 110.30 -37.99 -63.97
C LEU A 2 111.10 -39.31 -63.92
N SER A 3 112.38 -39.30 -64.30
CA SER A 3 113.30 -40.45 -64.19
C SER A 3 113.72 -40.74 -62.74
N SER A 4 113.91 -39.69 -61.92
CA SER A 4 114.37 -39.82 -60.53
C SER A 4 113.36 -40.46 -59.57
N ILE A 5 112.06 -40.39 -59.87
CA ILE A 5 111.01 -41.01 -59.04
C ILE A 5 110.90 -42.51 -59.35
N LYS A 6 111.09 -42.92 -60.61
CA LYS A 6 111.05 -44.32 -61.03
C LYS A 6 112.22 -45.11 -60.46
N ASP A 7 113.42 -44.52 -60.43
CA ASP A 7 114.61 -45.13 -59.83
C ASP A 7 114.50 -45.21 -58.29
N LYS A 8 113.85 -44.23 -57.65
CA LYS A 8 113.57 -44.26 -56.20
C LYS A 8 112.53 -45.31 -55.82
N LEU A 9 111.50 -45.54 -56.65
CA LEU A 9 110.53 -46.62 -56.42
C LEU A 9 111.16 -48.00 -56.58
N LEU A 10 112.02 -48.20 -57.59
CA LEU A 10 112.74 -49.46 -57.83
C LEU A 10 113.75 -49.81 -56.72
N ASN A 11 114.32 -48.80 -56.04
CA ASN A 11 115.18 -49.04 -54.89
C ASN A 11 114.38 -49.37 -53.62
N VAL A 12 113.21 -48.77 -53.41
CA VAL A 12 112.35 -49.08 -52.25
C VAL A 12 111.77 -50.51 -52.34
N THR A 13 111.53 -51.03 -53.55
CA THR A 13 111.07 -52.42 -53.73
C THR A 13 112.16 -53.46 -53.50
N LYS A 14 113.44 -53.08 -53.56
CA LYS A 14 114.59 -53.98 -53.33
C LYS A 14 115.07 -53.99 -51.88
N THR A 15 114.74 -52.97 -51.08
CA THR A 15 115.24 -52.81 -49.70
C THR A 15 114.27 -53.26 -48.61
N VAL A 16 113.07 -53.75 -48.96
CA VAL A 16 112.09 -54.28 -48.00
C VAL A 16 111.68 -55.69 -48.43
N PRO A 17 112.09 -56.75 -47.72
CA PRO A 17 111.67 -58.11 -48.02
C PRO A 17 110.21 -58.31 -47.56
N LEU A 18 109.27 -57.97 -48.44
CA LEU A 18 107.89 -58.44 -48.37
C LEU A 18 107.84 -59.83 -49.02
N PHE A 19 107.60 -60.86 -48.20
CA PHE A 19 107.49 -62.30 -48.52
C PHE A 19 108.80 -63.09 -48.68
N SER A 20 109.28 -63.66 -47.56
CA SER A 20 110.13 -64.86 -47.57
C SER A 20 109.25 -66.10 -47.50
N THR A 21 109.13 -66.82 -48.62
CA THR A 21 108.68 -68.21 -48.66
C THR A 21 109.90 -69.10 -48.47
N ASN A 22 110.06 -69.72 -47.30
CA ASN A 22 110.80 -70.96 -47.16
C ASN A 22 110.33 -71.70 -45.89
N SER A 23 109.72 -72.85 -46.14
CA SER A 23 109.40 -73.87 -45.15
C SER A 23 110.68 -74.68 -44.90
N ASP A 24 111.25 -74.66 -43.70
CA ASP A 24 111.22 -75.81 -42.79
C ASP A 24 111.98 -75.56 -41.46
N ARG A 25 111.27 -75.78 -40.36
CA ARG A 25 111.70 -76.20 -39.01
C ARG A 25 112.57 -75.30 -38.12
N GLY A 26 111.84 -74.46 -37.38
CA GLY A 26 111.93 -74.31 -35.93
C GLY A 26 110.60 -73.75 -35.44
N HIS A 27 109.83 -74.47 -34.61
CA HIS A 27 108.47 -74.08 -34.22
C HIS A 27 108.48 -72.72 -33.52
N VAL A 28 108.06 -71.70 -34.27
CA VAL A 28 107.72 -70.37 -33.79
C VAL A 28 106.32 -70.45 -33.17
N GLN A 29 106.22 -70.38 -31.86
CA GLN A 29 105.01 -69.84 -31.22
C GLN A 29 105.35 -68.41 -30.78
N CYS A 30 105.42 -67.53 -31.77
CA CYS A 30 105.05 -66.15 -31.51
C CYS A 30 103.54 -66.22 -31.31
N GLU A 31 103.06 -66.18 -30.06
CA GLU A 31 101.65 -65.92 -29.78
C GLU A 31 101.35 -64.47 -30.20
N VAL A 32 101.28 -64.25 -31.51
CA VAL A 32 100.60 -63.10 -32.07
C VAL A 32 99.15 -63.32 -31.66
N ASN A 33 98.73 -62.63 -30.61
CA ASN A 33 97.39 -62.73 -30.09
C ASN A 33 96.43 -62.27 -31.20
N SER A 34 95.82 -63.23 -31.92
CA SER A 34 94.81 -62.97 -32.96
C SER A 34 93.57 -62.24 -32.41
N ASN A 35 93.49 -62.08 -31.09
CA ASN A 35 92.46 -61.36 -30.36
C ASN A 35 92.90 -59.94 -29.91
N ALA A 36 94.13 -59.50 -30.23
CA ALA A 36 94.60 -58.16 -29.93
C ALA A 36 93.73 -57.11 -30.64
N GLY A 37 93.06 -56.26 -29.86
CA GLY A 37 92.11 -55.25 -30.35
C GLY A 37 90.65 -55.69 -30.40
N SER A 38 90.36 -56.99 -30.23
CA SER A 38 88.99 -57.53 -30.15
C SER A 38 88.23 -56.98 -28.93
N GLU A 39 88.91 -56.87 -27.79
CA GLU A 39 88.34 -56.28 -26.56
C GLU A 39 88.02 -54.79 -26.72
N ILE A 40 88.87 -54.03 -27.41
CA ILE A 40 88.66 -52.60 -27.67
C ILE A 40 87.47 -52.41 -28.60
N LEU A 41 87.37 -53.21 -29.67
CA LEU A 41 86.22 -53.18 -30.57
C LEU A 41 84.93 -53.60 -29.85
N SER A 42 84.98 -54.62 -29.01
CA SER A 42 83.83 -55.04 -28.20
C SER A 42 83.38 -53.96 -27.22
N HIS A 43 84.32 -53.26 -26.57
CA HIS A 43 84.03 -52.12 -25.69
C HIS A 43 83.32 -50.99 -26.43
N TYR A 44 83.88 -50.51 -27.54
CA TYR A 44 83.24 -49.44 -28.32
C TYR A 44 81.93 -49.89 -28.96
N GLN A 45 81.80 -51.16 -29.36
CA GLN A 45 80.54 -51.70 -29.85
C GLN A 45 79.46 -51.73 -28.75
N ALA A 46 79.83 -52.10 -27.53
CA ALA A 46 78.92 -52.08 -26.38
C ALA A 46 78.52 -50.65 -25.98
N GLU A 47 79.46 -49.71 -25.96
CA GLU A 47 79.18 -48.29 -25.70
C GLU A 47 78.27 -47.69 -26.79
N TRP A 48 78.55 -48.00 -28.06
CA TRP A 48 77.72 -47.54 -29.18
C TRP A 48 76.31 -48.12 -29.11
N GLN A 49 76.17 -49.41 -28.77
CA GLN A 49 74.87 -50.04 -28.57
C GLN A 49 74.11 -49.43 -27.38
N ALA A 50 74.79 -49.14 -26.27
CA ALA A 50 74.19 -48.46 -25.12
C ALA A 50 73.71 -47.05 -25.49
N LEU A 51 74.54 -46.28 -26.20
CA LEU A 51 74.19 -44.94 -26.69
C LEU A 51 73.01 -44.99 -27.65
N HIS A 52 72.99 -45.95 -28.58
CA HIS A 52 71.90 -46.13 -29.52
C HIS A 52 70.59 -46.46 -28.80
N ASN A 53 70.61 -47.40 -27.86
CA ASN A 53 69.46 -47.76 -27.05
C ASN A 53 68.94 -46.56 -26.23
N GLN A 54 69.84 -45.76 -25.64
CA GLN A 54 69.46 -44.56 -24.91
C GLN A 54 68.86 -43.49 -25.82
N SER A 55 69.44 -43.30 -27.01
CA SER A 55 68.90 -42.38 -28.03
C SER A 55 67.51 -42.80 -28.49
N GLU A 56 67.29 -44.10 -28.70
CA GLU A 56 65.98 -44.64 -29.10
C GLU A 56 64.94 -44.46 -27.98
N GLN A 57 65.30 -44.75 -26.73
CA GLN A 57 64.43 -44.51 -25.57
C GLN A 57 64.12 -43.02 -25.39
N ASN A 58 65.09 -42.14 -25.59
CA ASN A 58 64.88 -40.70 -25.52
C ASN A 58 63.95 -40.22 -26.64
N ALA A 59 64.11 -40.73 -27.87
CA ALA A 59 63.21 -40.43 -28.98
C ALA A 59 61.77 -40.88 -28.67
N LYS A 60 61.58 -42.08 -28.11
CA LYS A 60 60.26 -42.59 -27.68
C LYS A 60 59.62 -41.71 -26.61
N LYS A 61 60.36 -41.35 -25.56
CA LYS A 61 59.87 -40.45 -24.50
C LYS A 61 59.52 -39.05 -25.03
N ALA A 62 60.32 -38.54 -25.97
CA ALA A 62 60.04 -37.25 -26.61
C ALA A 62 58.77 -37.30 -27.46
N GLU A 63 58.53 -38.41 -28.18
CA GLU A 63 57.29 -38.64 -28.92
C GLU A 63 56.08 -38.72 -27.99
N GLU A 64 56.15 -39.50 -26.91
CA GLU A 64 55.09 -39.59 -25.89
C GLU A 64 54.75 -38.20 -25.32
N ALA A 65 55.77 -37.43 -24.92
CA ALA A 65 55.58 -36.06 -24.44
C ALA A 65 54.94 -35.15 -25.50
N ALA A 66 55.34 -35.27 -26.77
CA ALA A 66 54.75 -34.49 -27.86
C ALA A 66 53.26 -34.85 -28.05
N THR A 67 52.88 -36.13 -27.94
CA THR A 67 51.47 -36.54 -28.02
C THR A 67 50.62 -35.96 -26.88
N GLU A 68 51.14 -35.94 -25.65
CA GLU A 68 50.44 -35.36 -24.50
C GLU A 68 50.32 -33.83 -24.63
N ILE A 69 51.39 -33.15 -25.06
CA ILE A 69 51.35 -31.71 -25.34
C ILE A 69 50.30 -31.40 -26.42
N ALA A 70 50.23 -32.19 -27.50
CA ALA A 70 49.23 -32.02 -28.54
C ALA A 70 47.80 -32.21 -28.01
N LYS A 71 47.56 -33.24 -27.17
CA LYS A 71 46.26 -33.47 -26.53
C LYS A 71 45.84 -32.29 -25.65
N ILE A 72 46.76 -31.79 -24.81
CA ILE A 72 46.50 -30.65 -23.93
C ILE A 72 46.22 -29.39 -24.75
N THR A 73 47.04 -29.13 -25.77
CA THR A 73 46.87 -27.96 -26.67
C THR A 73 45.49 -28.00 -27.34
N ASN A 74 45.10 -29.15 -27.89
CA ASN A 74 43.78 -29.33 -28.49
C ASN A 74 42.63 -29.15 -27.49
N LYS A 75 42.81 -29.54 -26.22
CA LYS A 75 41.83 -29.29 -25.17
C LYS A 75 41.71 -27.79 -24.87
N ILE A 76 42.84 -27.12 -24.66
CA ILE A 76 42.88 -25.67 -24.37
C ILE A 76 42.24 -24.88 -25.51
N GLU A 77 42.50 -25.23 -26.76
CA GLU A 77 41.88 -24.56 -27.91
C GLU A 77 40.35 -24.74 -27.95
N ARG A 78 39.84 -25.94 -27.63
CA ARG A 78 38.40 -26.19 -27.52
C ARG A 78 37.78 -25.39 -26.40
N ASP A 79 38.40 -25.40 -25.22
CA ASP A 79 37.92 -24.67 -24.05
C ASP A 79 37.93 -23.16 -24.32
N LYS A 80 38.96 -22.63 -24.97
CA LYS A 80 39.05 -21.23 -25.41
C LYS A 80 37.93 -20.86 -26.37
N LYS A 81 37.64 -21.71 -27.36
CA LYS A 81 36.52 -21.49 -28.29
C LYS A 81 35.17 -21.49 -27.56
N SER A 82 34.95 -22.45 -26.67
CA SER A 82 33.73 -22.53 -25.86
C SER A 82 33.54 -21.30 -24.98
N LEU A 83 34.60 -20.87 -24.29
CA LEU A 83 34.60 -19.66 -23.47
C LEU A 83 34.31 -18.41 -24.31
N SER A 84 34.87 -18.31 -25.51
CA SER A 84 34.62 -17.19 -26.42
C SER A 84 33.15 -17.13 -26.83
N VAL A 85 32.52 -18.27 -27.14
CA VAL A 85 31.09 -18.32 -27.49
C VAL A 85 30.23 -17.93 -26.29
N MET A 86 30.51 -18.48 -25.11
CA MET A 86 29.77 -18.10 -23.89
C MET A 86 29.92 -16.61 -23.57
N THR A 87 31.14 -16.07 -23.66
CA THR A 87 31.40 -14.65 -23.41
C THR A 87 30.65 -13.76 -24.41
N HIS A 88 30.66 -14.14 -25.69
CA HIS A 88 29.90 -13.44 -26.72
C HIS A 88 28.39 -13.49 -26.45
N LEU A 89 27.83 -14.66 -26.14
CA LEU A 89 26.42 -14.81 -25.80
C LEU A 89 26.02 -13.99 -24.57
N LEU A 90 26.85 -13.98 -23.53
CA LEU A 90 26.61 -13.17 -22.34
C LEU A 90 26.70 -11.67 -22.63
N ALA A 91 27.70 -11.23 -23.39
CA ALA A 91 27.89 -9.82 -23.74
C ALA A 91 26.75 -9.29 -24.63
N HIS A 92 26.22 -10.11 -25.54
CA HIS A 92 25.11 -9.76 -26.40
C HIS A 92 23.74 -10.13 -25.84
N SER A 93 23.69 -10.74 -24.65
CA SER A 93 22.41 -11.04 -24.02
C SER A 93 21.75 -9.74 -23.56
N ASN A 94 20.50 -9.55 -23.94
CA ASN A 94 19.66 -8.46 -23.44
C ASN A 94 19.21 -8.71 -21.98
N LEU A 95 19.86 -9.64 -21.26
CA LEU A 95 19.45 -10.06 -19.92
C LEU A 95 19.52 -8.89 -18.93
N ASN A 96 20.62 -8.13 -18.94
CA ASN A 96 20.75 -6.95 -18.09
C ASN A 96 19.69 -5.89 -18.42
N LEU A 97 19.42 -5.67 -19.71
CA LEU A 97 18.40 -4.71 -20.14
C LEU A 97 17.00 -5.16 -19.71
N ASN A 98 16.69 -6.44 -19.86
CA ASN A 98 15.43 -7.03 -19.43
C ASN A 98 15.28 -6.97 -17.91
N LEU A 99 16.34 -7.25 -17.15
CA LEU A 99 16.35 -7.13 -15.68
C LEU A 99 16.06 -5.69 -15.27
N VAL A 100 16.77 -4.71 -15.83
CA VAL A 100 16.54 -3.29 -15.56
C VAL A 100 15.11 -2.89 -15.94
N ASN A 101 14.57 -3.40 -17.05
CA ASN A 101 13.20 -3.12 -17.45
C ASN A 101 12.18 -3.73 -16.47
N CYS A 102 12.38 -4.98 -16.03
CA CYS A 102 11.55 -5.61 -15.00
C CYS A 102 11.60 -4.82 -13.69
N THR A 103 12.77 -4.37 -13.26
CA THR A 103 12.91 -3.52 -12.07
C THR A 103 12.13 -2.21 -12.21
N LYS A 104 12.21 -1.54 -13.36
CA LYS A 104 11.44 -0.33 -13.64
C LYS A 104 9.93 -0.58 -13.70
N GLN A 105 9.50 -1.73 -14.21
CA GLN A 105 8.08 -2.11 -14.22
C GLN A 105 7.58 -2.36 -12.79
N ILE A 106 8.39 -3.00 -11.95
CA ILE A 106 8.08 -3.20 -10.53
C ILE A 106 7.97 -1.86 -9.81
N GLU A 107 8.92 -0.93 -10.05
CA GLU A 107 8.87 0.43 -9.47
C GLU A 107 7.59 1.18 -9.86
N LYS A 108 7.25 1.20 -11.15
CA LYS A 108 5.98 1.79 -11.62
C LYS A 108 4.75 1.14 -10.99
N LEU A 109 4.79 -0.17 -10.75
CA LEU A 109 3.69 -0.88 -10.11
C LEU A 109 3.55 -0.46 -8.64
N TYR A 110 4.66 -0.28 -7.91
CA TYR A 110 4.64 0.27 -6.56
C TYR A 110 4.08 1.69 -6.50
N ASP A 111 4.43 2.54 -7.47
CA ASP A 111 3.88 3.89 -7.55
C ASP A 111 2.37 3.87 -7.83
N SER A 112 1.92 3.02 -8.74
CA SER A 112 0.49 2.85 -9.02
C SER A 112 -0.29 2.30 -7.83
N PHE A 113 0.29 1.36 -7.06
CA PHE A 113 -0.35 0.88 -5.83
C PHE A 113 -0.45 1.99 -4.79
N ARG A 114 0.58 2.82 -4.63
CA ARG A 114 0.54 3.97 -3.72
C ARG A 114 -0.56 4.96 -4.10
N GLU A 115 -0.68 5.27 -5.39
CA GLU A 115 -1.74 6.16 -5.91
C GLU A 115 -3.13 5.57 -5.62
N VAL A 116 -3.32 4.27 -5.87
CA VAL A 116 -4.59 3.59 -5.55
C VAL A 116 -4.88 3.59 -4.05
N GLU A 117 -3.88 3.36 -3.20
CA GLU A 117 -4.04 3.43 -1.74
C GLU A 117 -4.45 4.83 -1.28
N GLU A 118 -3.83 5.88 -1.85
CA GLU A 118 -4.17 7.28 -1.54
C GLU A 118 -5.61 7.62 -1.97
N GLU A 119 -6.01 7.23 -3.18
CA GLU A 119 -7.37 7.42 -3.69
C GLU A 119 -8.41 6.63 -2.88
N LEU A 120 -8.07 5.44 -2.37
CA LEU A 120 -8.95 4.67 -1.48
C LEU A 120 -9.16 5.37 -0.14
N VAL A 121 -8.11 5.96 0.44
CA VAL A 121 -8.24 6.78 1.66
C VAL A 121 -9.13 7.99 1.40
N GLN A 122 -8.93 8.71 0.29
CA GLN A 122 -9.79 9.84 -0.07
C GLN A 122 -11.26 9.42 -0.29
N LEU A 123 -11.49 8.23 -0.85
CA LEU A 123 -12.83 7.68 -1.01
C LEU A 123 -13.48 7.38 0.33
N GLU A 124 -12.74 6.84 1.29
CA GLU A 124 -13.23 6.59 2.66
C GLU A 124 -13.65 7.90 3.34
N ASP A 125 -12.80 8.93 3.29
CA ASP A 125 -13.11 10.26 3.81
C ASP A 125 -14.37 10.87 3.17
N LEU A 126 -14.54 10.66 1.86
CA LEU A 126 -15.71 11.12 1.13
C LEU A 126 -16.98 10.37 1.57
N ILE A 127 -16.90 9.06 1.77
CA ILE A 127 -18.03 8.25 2.27
C ILE A 127 -18.45 8.74 3.65
N GLU A 128 -17.52 8.90 4.59
CA GLU A 128 -17.82 9.42 5.93
C GLU A 128 -18.49 10.81 5.86
N THR A 129 -17.99 11.69 5.00
CA THR A 129 -18.56 13.02 4.79
C THR A 129 -20.01 12.95 4.29
N VAL A 130 -20.28 12.06 3.34
CA VAL A 130 -21.63 11.85 2.77
C VAL A 130 -22.57 11.29 3.83
N GLU A 131 -22.13 10.31 4.61
CA GLU A 131 -22.91 9.72 5.69
C GLU A 131 -23.26 10.75 6.77
N PHE A 132 -22.29 11.57 7.16
CA PHE A 132 -22.49 12.65 8.13
C PHE A 132 -23.50 13.68 7.63
N GLU A 133 -23.38 14.13 6.38
CA GLU A 133 -24.34 15.08 5.81
C GLU A 133 -25.74 14.47 5.64
N ASN A 134 -25.84 13.17 5.35
CA ASN A 134 -27.11 12.47 5.32
C ASN A 134 -27.76 12.43 6.72
N MET A 135 -26.98 12.09 7.76
CA MET A 135 -27.46 12.08 9.14
C MET A 135 -27.96 13.47 9.57
N LYS A 136 -27.21 14.53 9.25
CA LYS A 136 -27.60 15.92 9.49
C LYS A 136 -28.88 16.31 8.75
N LYS A 137 -29.08 15.84 7.51
CA LYS A 137 -30.33 16.04 6.77
C LYS A 137 -31.49 15.33 7.46
N GLN A 138 -31.32 14.08 7.88
CA GLN A 138 -32.35 13.32 8.60
C GLN A 138 -32.74 13.99 9.93
N HIS A 139 -31.77 14.43 10.73
CA HIS A 139 -32.06 15.15 11.97
C HIS A 139 -32.79 16.47 11.73
N ARG A 140 -32.39 17.25 10.72
CA ARG A 140 -33.11 18.48 10.34
C ARG A 140 -34.55 18.18 9.93
N TYR A 141 -34.75 17.12 9.15
CA TYR A 141 -36.08 16.69 8.74
C TYR A 141 -36.95 16.30 9.93
N HIS A 142 -36.43 15.49 10.87
CA HIS A 142 -37.16 15.12 12.08
C HIS A 142 -37.49 16.33 12.97
N LEU A 143 -36.56 17.28 13.10
CA LEU A 143 -36.80 18.51 13.85
C LEU A 143 -37.90 19.35 13.21
N GLN A 144 -37.91 19.48 11.89
CA GLN A 144 -38.95 20.19 11.16
C GLN A 144 -40.32 19.51 11.32
N GLN A 145 -40.39 18.18 11.22
CA GLN A 145 -41.62 17.42 11.48
C GLN A 145 -42.11 17.62 12.91
N TYR A 146 -41.21 17.58 13.89
CA TYR A 146 -41.56 17.81 15.29
C TYR A 146 -42.14 19.22 15.49
N LYS A 147 -41.50 20.24 14.89
CA LYS A 147 -41.99 21.62 14.95
C LYS A 147 -43.41 21.73 14.38
N VAL A 148 -43.67 21.15 13.21
CA VAL A 148 -45.00 21.16 12.58
C VAL A 148 -46.03 20.48 13.50
N ARG A 149 -45.75 19.28 14.01
CA ARG A 149 -46.66 18.58 14.93
C ARG A 149 -46.92 19.39 16.21
N LYS A 150 -45.90 20.08 16.73
CA LYS A 150 -46.05 20.92 17.92
C LYS A 150 -46.91 22.14 17.64
N GLU A 151 -46.75 22.78 16.49
CA GLU A 151 -47.59 23.90 16.05
C GLU A 151 -49.05 23.46 15.85
N GLU A 152 -49.28 22.30 15.25
CA GLU A 152 -50.63 21.72 15.11
C GLU A 152 -51.28 21.43 16.47
N SER A 153 -50.51 20.82 17.39
CA SER A 153 -50.98 20.56 18.76
C SER A 153 -51.29 21.84 19.52
N LEU A 154 -50.49 22.89 19.34
CA LEU A 154 -50.72 24.20 19.94
C LEU A 154 -51.98 24.86 19.39
N LYS A 155 -52.17 24.87 18.07
CA LYS A 155 -53.39 25.37 17.42
C LYS A 155 -54.65 24.62 17.90
N ALA A 156 -54.56 23.29 18.04
CA ALA A 156 -55.67 22.48 18.55
C ALA A 156 -55.98 22.80 20.02
N PHE A 157 -54.95 23.01 20.84
CA PHE A 157 -55.11 23.41 22.23
C PHE A 157 -55.73 24.81 22.36
N GLU A 158 -55.26 25.79 21.59
CA GLU A 158 -55.84 27.14 21.55
C GLU A 158 -57.31 27.11 21.12
N ALA A 159 -57.65 26.32 20.10
CA ALA A 159 -59.04 26.15 19.66
C ALA A 159 -59.92 25.56 20.77
N SER A 160 -59.45 24.50 21.44
CA SER A 160 -60.18 23.90 22.58
C SER A 160 -60.31 24.87 23.75
N LEU A 161 -59.30 25.69 24.01
CA LEU A 161 -59.32 26.69 25.08
C LEU A 161 -60.33 27.80 24.77
N LYS A 162 -60.37 28.29 23.52
CA LYS A 162 -61.38 29.26 23.06
C LYS A 162 -62.79 28.70 23.18
N GLU A 163 -63.02 27.46 22.73
CA GLU A 163 -64.34 26.82 22.85
C GLU A 163 -64.78 26.69 24.31
N LYS A 164 -63.88 26.30 25.22
CA LYS A 164 -64.16 26.26 26.67
C LYS A 164 -64.47 27.64 27.23
N HIS A 165 -63.74 28.67 26.81
CA HIS A 165 -63.96 30.03 27.25
C HIS A 165 -65.32 30.56 26.77
N GLU A 166 -65.66 30.38 25.50
CA GLU A 166 -66.95 30.76 24.93
C GLU A 166 -68.12 30.07 25.66
N LYS A 167 -67.99 28.77 25.95
CA LYS A 167 -68.97 28.03 26.76
C LYS A 167 -69.10 28.61 28.17
N ALA A 168 -67.99 28.87 28.86
CA ALA A 168 -68.01 29.44 30.21
C ALA A 168 -68.64 30.85 30.24
N VAL A 169 -68.36 31.69 29.23
CA VAL A 169 -68.97 33.02 29.09
C VAL A 169 -70.47 32.89 28.85
N ALA A 170 -70.90 32.02 27.92
CA ALA A 170 -72.31 31.79 27.65
C ALA A 170 -73.08 31.27 28.87
N GLU A 171 -72.49 30.34 29.64
CA GLU A 171 -73.05 29.85 30.90
C GLU A 171 -73.17 30.97 31.96
N PHE A 172 -72.13 31.80 32.08
CA PHE A 172 -72.14 32.95 32.98
C PHE A 172 -73.22 33.97 32.61
N ASP A 173 -73.33 34.32 31.33
CA ASP A 173 -74.34 35.26 30.83
C ASP A 173 -75.75 34.71 31.01
N LEU A 174 -75.96 33.42 30.77
CA LEU A 174 -77.25 32.76 31.00
C LEU A 174 -77.62 32.78 32.50
N LYS A 175 -76.66 32.48 33.38
CA LYS A 175 -76.87 32.53 34.83
C LYS A 175 -77.21 33.94 35.29
N LYS A 176 -76.45 34.94 34.83
CA LYS A 176 -76.69 36.37 35.13
C LYS A 176 -78.06 36.83 34.62
N LYS A 177 -78.47 36.39 33.43
CA LYS A 177 -79.78 36.70 32.86
C LYS A 177 -80.91 36.11 33.71
N LYS A 178 -80.81 34.84 34.13
CA LYS A 178 -81.80 34.20 35.03
C LYS A 178 -81.90 34.93 36.35
N GLU A 179 -80.78 35.29 36.95
CA GLU A 179 -80.76 36.05 38.21
C GLU A 179 -81.45 37.42 38.07
N LEU A 180 -81.24 38.12 36.95
CA LEU A 180 -81.93 39.37 36.64
C LEU A 180 -83.43 39.17 36.41
N GLU A 181 -83.84 38.11 35.72
CA GLU A 181 -85.25 37.76 35.48
C GLU A 181 -85.97 37.41 36.79
N GLU A 182 -85.35 36.59 37.66
CA GLU A 182 -85.86 36.25 38.99
C GLU A 182 -86.02 37.52 39.84
N ARG A 183 -85.00 38.38 39.86
CA ARG A 183 -85.06 39.66 40.56
C ARG A 183 -86.17 40.56 40.01
N GLN A 184 -86.35 40.61 38.69
CA GLN A 184 -87.45 41.36 38.07
C GLN A 184 -88.82 40.79 38.45
N GLN A 185 -88.98 39.47 38.48
CA GLN A 185 -90.23 38.82 38.91
C GLN A 185 -90.54 39.12 40.37
N VAL A 186 -89.56 39.01 41.28
CA VAL A 186 -89.73 39.35 42.70
C VAL A 186 -90.16 40.82 42.86
N PHE A 187 -89.52 41.75 42.13
CA PHE A 187 -89.94 43.15 42.15
C PHE A 187 -91.34 43.36 41.58
N HIS A 188 -91.71 42.61 40.54
CA HIS A 188 -93.04 42.70 39.93
C HIS A 188 -94.14 42.15 40.85
N GLU A 189 -93.87 41.05 41.56
CA GLU A 189 -94.77 40.48 42.56
C GLU A 189 -94.92 41.41 43.77
N ALA A 190 -93.82 41.96 44.28
CA ALA A 190 -93.84 42.97 45.34
C ALA A 190 -94.68 44.19 44.92
N PHE A 191 -94.47 44.70 43.70
CA PHE A 191 -95.26 45.81 43.16
C PHE A 191 -96.75 45.48 43.00
N LYS A 192 -97.11 44.27 42.57
CA LYS A 192 -98.51 43.82 42.53
C LYS A 192 -99.13 43.78 43.92
N SER A 193 -98.41 43.24 44.90
CA SER A 193 -98.85 43.23 46.29
C SER A 193 -99.06 44.65 46.82
N ASP A 194 -98.13 45.57 46.56
CA ASP A 194 -98.25 46.98 46.93
C ASP A 194 -99.46 47.66 46.27
N LEU A 195 -99.75 47.35 45.00
CA LEU A 195 -100.95 47.82 44.30
C LEU A 195 -102.24 47.27 44.90
N GLU A 196 -102.27 46.00 45.33
CA GLU A 196 -103.41 45.41 46.02
C GLU A 196 -103.62 46.04 47.40
N ILE A 197 -102.55 46.26 48.15
CA ILE A 197 -102.58 46.99 49.42
C ILE A 197 -103.11 48.41 49.21
N TYR A 198 -102.65 49.12 48.19
CA TYR A 198 -103.15 50.45 47.84
C TYR A 198 -104.65 50.45 47.48
N LYS A 199 -105.11 49.49 46.66
CA LYS A 199 -106.54 49.35 46.31
C LYS A 199 -107.41 49.10 47.54
N ASN A 200 -106.92 48.34 48.51
CA ASN A 200 -107.69 47.95 49.70
C ASN A 200 -107.62 49.00 50.83
N SER A 201 -106.56 49.80 50.92
CA SER A 201 -106.30 50.73 52.03
C SER A 201 -106.21 52.21 51.65
N GLY A 202 -106.16 52.55 50.36
CA GLY A 202 -106.08 53.93 49.85
C GLY A 202 -104.75 54.65 50.10
N THR A 203 -103.72 53.97 50.63
CA THR A 203 -102.42 54.59 50.94
C THR A 203 -101.27 53.66 50.50
N ILE A 204 -100.23 54.22 49.87
CA ILE A 204 -99.09 53.44 49.37
C ILE A 204 -98.15 53.10 50.56
N PRO A 205 -97.69 51.84 50.71
CA PRO A 205 -96.68 51.48 51.71
C PRO A 205 -95.41 52.31 51.52
N LYS A 206 -94.98 53.03 52.56
CA LYS A 206 -93.70 53.75 52.53
C LYS A 206 -92.58 52.71 52.71
N LEU A 207 -91.69 52.59 51.72
CA LEU A 207 -90.45 51.86 51.90
C LEU A 207 -89.63 52.56 53.00
N ASP A 208 -89.45 51.88 54.12
CA ASP A 208 -88.40 52.23 55.08
C ASP A 208 -87.05 51.81 54.49
N LEU A 209 -86.44 52.71 53.73
CA LEU A 209 -85.02 52.58 53.41
C LEU A 209 -84.22 52.64 54.71
N PRO A 210 -83.27 51.72 54.97
CA PRO A 210 -82.32 51.92 56.04
C PRO A 210 -81.55 53.22 55.76
N LYS A 211 -81.82 54.24 56.56
CA LYS A 211 -81.10 55.51 56.59
C LYS A 211 -79.64 55.25 56.93
N LYS A 212 -78.81 55.02 55.91
CA LYS A 212 -77.35 55.23 55.90
C LYS A 212 -76.80 54.86 54.53
N GLN A 213 -76.94 55.76 53.56
CA GLN A 213 -75.84 56.26 52.72
C GLN A 213 -76.29 57.62 52.15
N PRO A 214 -75.43 58.66 52.13
CA PRO A 214 -75.73 59.88 51.38
C PRO A 214 -75.92 59.53 49.91
N SER A 215 -76.81 60.26 49.25
CA SER A 215 -77.03 60.17 47.81
C SER A 215 -75.73 60.48 47.07
N ALA A 216 -74.94 59.46 46.74
CA ALA A 216 -74.01 59.58 45.64
C ALA A 216 -74.85 59.52 44.37
N LEU A 217 -75.16 60.70 43.81
CA LEU A 217 -75.48 60.82 42.39
C LEU A 217 -74.31 60.17 41.63
N LEU A 218 -74.60 59.45 40.54
CA LEU A 218 -73.56 58.83 39.70
C LEU A 218 -72.55 59.86 39.14
N GLU A 219 -72.85 61.16 39.22
CA GLU A 219 -71.94 62.27 38.91
C GLU A 219 -70.82 62.50 39.96
N GLU A 220 -70.91 61.92 41.17
CA GLU A 220 -69.93 62.13 42.25
C GLU A 220 -69.04 60.90 42.54
N ILE A 221 -69.12 59.83 41.75
CA ILE A 221 -68.13 58.75 41.80
C ILE A 221 -66.90 59.21 41.02
N GLN A 222 -65.93 59.83 41.70
CA GLN A 222 -64.55 59.87 41.21
C GLN A 222 -64.01 58.44 41.31
N VAL A 223 -63.88 57.77 40.17
CA VAL A 223 -63.04 56.58 40.07
C VAL A 223 -61.61 57.09 40.16
N ASP A 224 -60.97 56.89 41.31
CA ASP A 224 -59.52 57.07 41.44
C ASP A 224 -58.87 56.08 40.46
N PHE A 225 -58.46 56.60 39.30
CA PHE A 225 -57.73 55.84 38.30
C PHE A 225 -56.27 55.81 38.73
N ASP A 226 -55.87 54.75 39.45
CA ASP A 226 -54.46 54.51 39.76
C ASP A 226 -53.79 53.82 38.56
N GLU A 227 -53.06 54.58 37.75
CA GLU A 227 -52.26 54.05 36.63
C GLU A 227 -51.30 52.94 37.09
N SER A 228 -50.88 52.95 38.36
CA SER A 228 -49.95 51.96 38.92
C SER A 228 -50.57 50.56 39.02
N GLU A 229 -51.88 50.45 39.26
CA GLU A 229 -52.57 49.15 39.30
C GLU A 229 -52.69 48.53 37.91
N LEU A 230 -52.90 49.35 36.87
CA LEU A 230 -52.99 48.89 35.50
C LEU A 230 -51.63 48.38 35.01
N ASP A 231 -50.54 49.08 35.34
CA ASP A 231 -49.17 48.64 35.04
C ASP A 231 -48.80 47.36 35.80
N GLN A 232 -49.26 47.20 37.04
CA GLN A 232 -49.06 45.95 37.79
C GLN A 232 -49.82 44.77 37.18
N PHE A 233 -51.04 44.99 36.70
CA PHE A 233 -51.85 43.96 36.05
C PHE A 233 -51.26 43.51 34.70
N LEU A 234 -50.74 44.45 33.90
CA LEU A 234 -50.14 44.17 32.58
C LEU A 234 -48.71 43.58 32.66
N SER A 235 -48.07 43.62 33.84
CA SER A 235 -46.74 43.07 34.08
C SER A 235 -46.72 41.58 34.49
N LYS A 236 -47.89 40.90 34.50
CA LYS A 236 -48.03 39.47 34.76
C LYS A 236 -48.30 38.65 33.50
#